data_AF-A0A2A2R9B7-F1
#
_entry.id   AF-A0A2A2R9B7-F1
#
_cell.length_a   1.000
_cell.length_b   1.000
_cell.length_c   1.000
_cell.angle_alpha   90.00
_cell.angle_beta   90.00
_cell.angle_gamma   90.00
#
_symmetry.space_group_name_H-M   'P 1'
#
loop_
_entity.id
_entity.type
_entity.pdbx_description
1 polymer ?
#
loop_
_entity_poly.entity_id
_entity_poly.type
_entity_poly.pdbx_seq_one_letter_code
_entity_poly.pdbx_strand_id
1 'polypeptide(L)'
;MKKVKDFSRYLVIGAILLLGQGSNSAWSAANLARVDISSSPKDEINLEIGTCSPLARVTHADWLSPEQRTRFVTAHFPATTEWQEGFVTLTPSKSGNVSITLMGVYLLEDAAAKKIRCIQIDFDEVQADSVVIKNGGFEKKENENRPASWSVSDLQTGNPPVDDSNRAKVEGGSAKAGSHFMRAWHNSRVSQSFFVEAKTPITIRFYYRLSEK
;
A
#
# COMPACT_ATOMS: atom_id res chain seq x y z
N MET A 1 -45.72 -49.29 -30.47
CA MET A 1 -46.79 -48.53 -29.78
C MET A 1 -47.02 -49.13 -28.39
N LYS A 2 -46.58 -48.46 -27.33
CA LYS A 2 -47.05 -48.69 -25.94
C LYS A 2 -46.97 -47.36 -25.20
N LYS A 3 -48.14 -46.86 -24.76
CA LYS A 3 -48.35 -45.63 -23.99
C LYS A 3 -48.15 -45.91 -22.50
N VAL A 4 -47.49 -44.99 -21.79
CA VAL A 4 -47.55 -44.82 -20.32
C VAL A 4 -47.52 -43.30 -20.11
N LYS A 5 -48.68 -42.64 -19.99
CA LYS A 5 -49.41 -42.25 -18.76
C LYS A 5 -48.58 -41.42 -17.75
N ASP A 6 -48.95 -40.14 -17.71
CA ASP A 6 -48.64 -39.13 -16.71
C ASP A 6 -48.91 -39.59 -15.26
N PHE A 7 -48.03 -39.16 -14.36
CA PHE A 7 -48.36 -38.87 -12.97
C PHE A 7 -47.70 -37.54 -12.56
N SER A 8 -48.55 -36.54 -12.34
CA SER A 8 -48.23 -35.29 -11.65
C SER A 8 -48.03 -35.55 -10.16
N ARG A 9 -47.07 -34.87 -9.50
CA ARG A 9 -47.31 -33.93 -8.37
C ARG A 9 -46.08 -33.68 -7.47
N TYR A 10 -45.76 -32.38 -7.33
CA TYR A 10 -45.14 -31.62 -6.23
C TYR A 10 -43.85 -32.10 -5.55
N LEU A 11 -42.80 -31.27 -5.58
CA LEU A 11 -42.32 -30.60 -4.35
C LEU A 11 -41.45 -29.37 -4.68
N VAL A 12 -41.80 -28.26 -4.02
CA VAL A 12 -41.08 -26.97 -3.96
C VAL A 12 -39.89 -27.12 -3.01
N ILE A 13 -38.67 -26.82 -3.48
CA ILE A 13 -37.49 -26.50 -2.65
C ILE A 13 -36.71 -25.45 -3.47
N GLY A 14 -36.83 -24.15 -3.18
CA GLY A 14 -36.15 -23.51 -2.07
C GLY A 14 -34.85 -22.88 -2.57
N ALA A 15 -34.94 -21.84 -3.41
CA ALA A 15 -33.78 -21.05 -3.78
C ALA A 15 -33.34 -20.22 -2.57
N ILE A 16 -32.28 -20.66 -1.90
CA ILE A 16 -31.63 -19.91 -0.83
C ILE A 16 -30.99 -18.68 -1.48
N LEU A 17 -31.58 -17.50 -1.23
CA LEU A 17 -30.89 -16.22 -1.38
C LEU A 17 -29.70 -16.21 -0.40
N LEU A 18 -28.49 -16.45 -0.90
CA LEU A 18 -27.28 -16.00 -0.21
C LEU A 18 -27.15 -14.50 -0.45
N LEU A 19 -27.87 -13.73 0.35
CA LEU A 19 -27.50 -12.33 0.60
C LEU A 19 -26.19 -12.37 1.36
N GLY A 20 -25.08 -12.33 0.63
CA GLY A 20 -23.79 -11.98 1.19
C GLY A 20 -23.93 -10.58 1.77
N GLN A 21 -24.21 -10.50 3.07
CA GLN A 21 -24.05 -9.27 3.82
C GLN A 21 -22.56 -9.00 3.92
N GLY A 22 -22.02 -8.39 2.87
CA GLY A 22 -20.76 -7.69 2.96
C GLY A 22 -20.97 -6.60 3.99
N SER A 23 -20.50 -6.83 5.21
CA SER A 23 -20.33 -5.77 6.19
C SER A 23 -19.39 -4.75 5.56
N ASN A 24 -19.95 -3.66 5.03
CA ASN A 24 -19.22 -2.45 4.72
C ASN A 24 -18.79 -1.84 6.06
N SER A 25 -17.84 -2.47 6.73
CA SER A 25 -17.06 -1.82 7.77
C SER A 25 -16.30 -0.71 7.07
N ALA A 26 -16.84 0.50 7.13
CA ALA A 26 -16.15 1.69 6.67
C ALA A 26 -14.88 1.81 7.52
N TRP A 27 -13.75 1.44 6.94
CA TRP A 27 -12.46 1.56 7.60
C TRP A 27 -12.23 3.02 7.96
N SER A 28 -11.94 3.28 9.24
CA SER A 28 -11.52 4.61 9.64
C SER A 28 -10.18 4.94 8.98
N ALA A 29 -9.98 6.19 8.57
CA ALA A 29 -8.70 6.63 8.02
C ALA A 29 -7.52 6.33 8.97
N ALA A 30 -7.76 6.20 10.27
CA ALA A 30 -6.73 5.86 11.25
C ALA A 30 -6.14 4.45 11.07
N ASN A 31 -6.80 3.56 10.31
CA ASN A 31 -6.41 2.17 10.11
C ASN A 31 -6.03 1.91 8.65
N LEU A 32 -5.34 2.86 8.02
CA LEU A 32 -4.91 2.75 6.63
C LEU A 32 -3.38 2.82 6.53
N ALA A 33 -2.79 1.84 5.85
CA ALA A 33 -1.46 1.96 5.29
C ALA A 33 -1.53 2.73 3.96
N ARG A 34 -0.46 3.47 3.64
CA ARG A 34 -0.33 4.21 2.38
C ARG A 34 0.98 3.86 1.68
N VAL A 35 0.86 3.57 0.40
CA VAL A 35 2.00 3.46 -0.51
C VAL A 35 1.80 4.45 -1.64
N ASP A 36 2.81 5.29 -1.87
CA ASP A 36 2.86 6.17 -3.03
C ASP A 36 3.83 5.62 -4.06
N ILE A 37 3.47 5.68 -5.33
CA ILE A 37 4.31 5.28 -6.45
C ILE A 37 4.34 6.43 -7.44
N SER A 38 5.52 6.95 -7.75
CA SER A 38 5.64 8.15 -8.57
C SER A 38 6.79 8.06 -9.54
N SER A 39 6.59 8.59 -10.75
CA SER A 39 7.69 8.85 -11.68
C SER A 39 8.69 9.84 -11.08
N SER A 40 9.96 9.66 -11.41
CA SER A 40 10.96 10.72 -11.30
C SER A 40 10.49 11.98 -12.06
N PRO A 41 10.73 13.20 -11.53
CA PRO A 41 10.41 14.44 -12.23
C PRO A 41 11.11 14.58 -13.59
N LYS A 42 12.28 13.96 -13.76
CA LYS A 42 13.04 13.98 -15.02
C LYS A 42 12.43 13.07 -16.09
N ASP A 43 11.88 11.94 -15.66
CA ASP A 43 11.43 10.90 -16.57
C ASP A 43 9.99 11.11 -17.00
N GLU A 44 9.13 11.75 -16.20
CA GLU A 44 7.75 12.10 -16.60
C GLU A 44 6.92 10.91 -17.14
N ILE A 45 6.94 9.79 -16.42
CA ILE A 45 6.28 8.54 -16.79
C ILE A 45 4.83 8.57 -16.29
N ASN A 46 3.87 8.29 -17.17
CA ASN A 46 2.49 8.05 -16.74
C ASN A 46 2.36 6.59 -16.30
N LEU A 47 1.64 6.36 -15.20
CA LEU A 47 1.49 5.06 -14.56
C LEU A 47 0.02 4.64 -14.65
N GLU A 48 -0.32 3.77 -15.59
CA GLU A 48 -1.68 3.24 -15.66
C GLU A 48 -1.93 2.29 -14.47
N ILE A 49 -3.04 2.48 -13.77
CA ILE A 49 -3.42 1.63 -12.63
C ILE A 49 -4.06 0.34 -13.16
N GLY A 50 -3.46 -0.81 -12.82
CA GLY A 50 -3.98 -2.14 -13.12
C GLY A 50 -4.78 -2.73 -11.95
N THR A 51 -4.59 -4.02 -11.70
CA THR A 51 -5.24 -4.72 -10.58
C THR A 51 -4.59 -4.35 -9.25
N CYS A 52 -5.33 -4.53 -8.16
CA CYS A 52 -4.84 -4.30 -6.80
C CYS A 52 -5.56 -5.22 -5.80
N SER A 53 -5.10 -5.22 -4.55
CA SER A 53 -5.76 -5.98 -3.47
C SER A 53 -7.26 -5.62 -3.37
N PRO A 54 -8.16 -6.60 -3.09
CA PRO A 54 -9.62 -6.40 -3.13
C PRO A 54 -10.20 -5.27 -2.27
N LEU A 55 -9.47 -4.81 -1.25
CA LEU A 55 -9.89 -3.72 -0.35
C LEU A 55 -9.01 -2.47 -0.48
N ALA A 56 -8.03 -2.48 -1.38
CA ALA A 56 -7.19 -1.33 -1.62
C ALA A 56 -7.95 -0.25 -2.37
N ARG A 57 -7.73 1.00 -1.99
CA ARG A 57 -8.16 2.16 -2.77
C ARG A 57 -6.93 2.75 -3.46
N VAL A 58 -6.83 2.52 -4.77
CA VAL A 58 -5.73 2.99 -5.60
C VAL A 58 -6.24 4.08 -6.53
N THR A 59 -5.65 5.27 -6.45
CA THR A 59 -6.04 6.42 -7.26
C THR A 59 -4.82 7.19 -7.71
N HIS A 60 -5.00 8.06 -8.70
CA HIS A 60 -4.01 9.10 -8.95
C HIS A 60 -4.09 10.21 -7.90
N ALA A 61 -3.00 10.98 -7.76
CA ALA A 61 -2.96 12.14 -6.87
C ALA A 61 -3.83 13.29 -7.40
N ASP A 62 -5.01 13.47 -6.81
CA ASP A 62 -5.97 14.50 -7.22
C ASP A 62 -5.50 15.94 -6.92
N TRP A 63 -4.58 16.09 -5.96
CA TRP A 63 -3.93 17.36 -5.58
C TRP A 63 -2.86 17.85 -6.57
N LEU A 64 -2.50 17.05 -7.58
CA LEU A 64 -1.58 17.46 -8.65
C LEU A 64 -2.34 18.04 -9.85
N SER A 65 -1.62 18.80 -10.68
CA SER A 65 -2.16 19.29 -11.95
C SER A 65 -2.60 18.11 -12.84
N PRO A 66 -3.56 18.30 -13.76
CA PRO A 66 -4.03 17.23 -14.65
C PRO A 66 -2.90 16.51 -15.40
N GLU A 67 -1.86 17.24 -15.82
CA GLU A 67 -0.72 16.72 -16.57
C GLU A 67 0.23 15.87 -15.71
N GLN A 68 0.28 16.14 -14.41
CA GLN A 68 1.15 15.46 -13.45
C GLN A 68 0.44 14.33 -12.72
N ARG A 69 -0.88 14.39 -12.61
CA ARG A 69 -1.71 13.45 -11.85
C ARG A 69 -1.45 12.00 -12.23
N THR A 70 -1.34 11.69 -13.52
CA THR A 70 -1.11 10.31 -14.00
C THR A 70 0.32 9.80 -13.71
N ARG A 71 1.23 10.67 -13.28
CA ARG A 71 2.61 10.33 -12.92
C ARG A 71 2.77 9.92 -11.45
N PHE A 72 1.68 10.00 -10.68
CA PHE A 72 1.63 9.71 -9.26
C PHE A 72 0.43 8.83 -8.94
N VAL A 73 0.68 7.73 -8.27
CA VAL A 73 -0.34 6.80 -7.79
C VAL A 73 -0.26 6.74 -6.26
N THR A 74 -1.41 6.77 -5.62
CA THR A 74 -1.57 6.63 -4.18
C THR A 74 -2.47 5.44 -3.91
N ALA A 75 -1.94 4.48 -3.17
CA ALA A 75 -2.64 3.27 -2.78
C ALA A 75 -2.84 3.26 -1.26
N HIS A 76 -4.09 3.08 -0.84
CA HIS A 76 -4.49 2.97 0.56
C HIS A 76 -4.97 1.55 0.84
N PHE A 77 -4.50 0.97 1.94
CA PHE A 77 -4.82 -0.41 2.32
C PHE A 77 -5.36 -0.44 3.75
N PRO A 78 -6.52 -1.05 4.00
CA PRO A 78 -6.96 -1.34 5.36
C PRO A 78 -5.93 -2.17 6.12
N ALA A 79 -5.55 -1.68 7.29
CA ALA A 79 -4.53 -2.24 8.15
C ALA A 79 -5.11 -2.66 9.50
N THR A 80 -4.72 -3.84 9.96
CA THR A 80 -4.91 -4.33 11.33
C THR A 80 -3.54 -4.44 12.00
N THR A 81 -3.48 -4.85 13.27
CA THR A 81 -2.21 -5.17 13.95
C THR A 81 -1.58 -6.48 13.48
N GLU A 82 -2.30 -7.26 12.67
CA GLU A 82 -1.78 -8.49 12.06
C GLU A 82 -1.13 -8.19 10.72
N TRP A 83 -0.12 -8.98 10.35
CA TRP A 83 0.50 -8.88 9.03
C TRP A 83 -0.49 -9.23 7.92
N GLN A 84 -0.62 -8.33 6.95
CA GLN A 84 -1.46 -8.48 5.77
C GLN A 84 -0.63 -8.29 4.51
N GLU A 85 -0.99 -8.99 3.43
CA GLU A 85 -0.36 -8.80 2.12
C GLU A 85 -1.13 -7.76 1.30
N GLY A 86 -0.39 -6.79 0.75
CA GLY A 86 -0.88 -5.77 -0.18
C GLY A 86 -0.22 -5.93 -1.53
N PHE A 87 -0.96 -5.63 -2.60
CA PHE A 87 -0.37 -5.49 -3.93
C PHE A 87 -1.06 -4.41 -4.77
N VAL A 88 -0.28 -3.89 -5.71
CA VAL A 88 -0.74 -3.00 -6.78
C VAL A 88 0.03 -3.29 -8.06
N THR A 89 -0.68 -3.40 -9.17
CA THR A 89 -0.10 -3.54 -10.50
C THR A 89 -0.20 -2.22 -11.24
N LEU A 90 0.89 -1.78 -11.86
CA LEU A 90 0.95 -0.57 -12.67
C LEU A 90 1.57 -0.84 -14.03
N THR A 91 1.15 -0.12 -15.07
CA THR A 91 1.78 -0.18 -16.40
C THR A 91 2.38 1.18 -16.75
N PRO A 92 3.72 1.30 -16.83
CA PRO A 92 4.38 2.56 -17.18
C PRO A 92 4.24 2.87 -18.67
N SER A 93 4.04 4.14 -19.01
CA SER A 93 3.88 4.57 -20.40
C SER A 93 5.17 4.52 -21.22
N LYS A 94 6.33 4.62 -20.56
CA LYS A 94 7.69 4.57 -21.12
C LYS A 94 8.70 4.11 -20.05
N SER A 95 9.89 3.69 -20.47
CA SER A 95 10.95 3.27 -19.55
C SER A 95 11.52 4.45 -18.78
N GLY A 96 12.02 4.21 -17.57
CA GLY A 96 12.66 5.22 -16.73
C GLY A 96 12.55 4.90 -15.24
N ASN A 97 12.83 5.88 -14.38
CA ASN A 97 12.84 5.67 -12.94
C ASN A 97 11.49 5.98 -12.30
N VAL A 98 11.05 5.05 -11.48
CA VAL A 98 9.89 5.17 -10.60
C VAL A 98 10.38 5.02 -9.16
N SER A 99 9.69 5.66 -8.22
CA SER A 99 9.95 5.54 -6.79
C SER A 99 8.72 4.97 -6.10
N ILE A 100 8.93 4.00 -5.21
CA ILE A 100 7.95 3.58 -4.21
C ILE A 100 8.25 4.29 -2.90
N THR A 101 7.22 4.76 -2.21
CA THR A 101 7.33 5.35 -0.87
C THR A 101 6.33 4.68 0.07
N LEU A 102 6.83 4.20 1.20
CA LEU A 102 6.04 3.54 2.24
C LEU A 102 5.81 4.53 3.39
N MET A 103 4.54 4.67 3.81
CA MET A 103 4.16 5.58 4.89
C MET A 103 2.78 5.24 5.51
N GLY A 104 2.46 5.93 6.60
CA GLY A 104 1.09 6.05 7.10
C GLY A 104 0.30 7.13 6.35
N VAL A 105 -1.03 7.13 6.51
CA VAL A 105 -1.86 8.16 5.90
C VAL A 105 -1.67 9.54 6.54
N TYR A 106 -1.99 10.56 5.75
CA TYR A 106 -2.18 11.92 6.25
C TYR A 106 -3.56 12.03 6.89
N LEU A 107 -3.61 12.17 8.22
CA LEU A 107 -4.85 12.37 8.96
C LEU A 107 -4.72 13.60 9.86
N LEU A 108 -5.40 14.70 9.50
CA LEU A 108 -5.47 15.89 10.35
C LEU A 108 -6.30 15.61 11.61
N GLU A 109 -5.72 15.81 12.78
CA GLU A 109 -6.44 15.84 14.06
C GLU A 109 -6.96 17.23 14.38
N ASP A 110 -6.19 18.26 14.01
CA ASP A 110 -6.52 19.66 14.20
C ASP A 110 -6.07 20.44 12.96
N ALA A 111 -7.05 20.94 12.21
CA ALA A 111 -6.79 21.71 10.99
C ALA A 111 -6.19 23.10 11.27
N ALA A 112 -6.55 23.74 12.38
CA ALA A 112 -6.05 25.07 12.74
C ALA A 112 -4.58 25.00 13.13
N ALA A 113 -4.21 23.99 13.93
CA ALA A 113 -2.82 23.73 14.31
C ALA A 113 -2.02 22.96 13.24
N LYS A 114 -2.66 22.54 12.14
CA LYS A 114 -2.11 21.62 11.13
C LYS A 114 -1.51 20.36 11.76
N LYS A 115 -2.11 19.88 12.86
CA LYS A 115 -1.64 18.71 13.60
C LYS A 115 -2.12 17.45 12.90
N ILE A 116 -1.18 16.59 12.57
CA ILE A 116 -1.40 15.30 11.91
C ILE A 116 -1.29 14.20 12.95
N ARG A 117 -2.17 13.20 12.90
CA ARG A 117 -2.04 11.99 13.72
C ARG A 117 -0.83 11.19 13.26
N CYS A 118 0.06 10.84 14.17
CA CYS A 118 1.10 9.86 13.90
C CYS A 118 0.46 8.46 13.79
N ILE A 119 0.40 7.92 12.59
CA ILE A 119 -0.06 6.55 12.29
C ILE A 119 1.14 5.80 11.72
N GLN A 120 1.76 4.97 12.55
CA GLN A 120 2.90 4.16 12.15
C GLN A 120 2.45 2.85 11.54
N ILE A 121 3.07 2.50 10.42
CA ILE A 121 2.85 1.27 9.69
C ILE A 121 4.19 0.53 9.64
N ASP A 122 4.14 -0.75 9.99
CA ASP A 122 5.26 -1.65 9.78
C ASP A 122 5.12 -2.27 8.39
N PHE A 123 6.20 -2.31 7.63
CA PHE A 123 6.31 -2.87 6.29
C PHE A 123 7.41 -3.91 6.25
N ASP A 124 7.20 -4.98 5.48
CA ASP A 124 8.16 -6.05 5.30
C ASP A 124 7.98 -6.72 3.93
N GLU A 125 8.99 -7.47 3.50
CA GLU A 125 8.95 -8.30 2.28
C GLU A 125 8.43 -7.54 1.04
N VAL A 126 8.97 -6.36 0.79
CA VAL A 126 8.64 -5.55 -0.40
C VAL A 126 9.31 -6.15 -1.64
N GLN A 127 8.52 -6.56 -2.61
CA GLN A 127 8.96 -7.29 -3.80
C GLN A 127 8.24 -6.79 -5.06
N ALA A 128 8.80 -7.08 -6.22
CA ALA A 128 8.15 -6.86 -7.50
C ALA A 128 8.52 -7.96 -8.50
N ASP A 129 7.64 -8.22 -9.47
CA ASP A 129 7.80 -9.30 -10.45
C ASP A 129 8.87 -8.99 -11.52
N SER A 130 8.84 -7.79 -12.09
CA SER A 130 9.61 -7.41 -13.27
C SER A 130 10.74 -6.42 -12.97
N VAL A 131 10.93 -6.07 -11.69
CA VAL A 131 11.97 -5.13 -11.22
C VAL A 131 12.56 -5.61 -9.90
N VAL A 132 13.82 -5.26 -9.65
CA VAL A 132 14.51 -5.63 -8.41
C VAL A 132 14.25 -4.58 -7.34
N ILE A 133 13.54 -4.96 -6.27
CA ILE A 133 13.51 -4.21 -5.02
C ILE A 133 14.68 -4.67 -4.15
N LYS A 134 15.59 -3.75 -3.84
CA LYS A 134 16.76 -4.04 -3.01
C LYS A 134 16.37 -4.01 -1.55
N ASN A 135 16.77 -5.03 -0.79
CA ASN A 135 16.59 -5.06 0.67
C ASN A 135 15.12 -4.83 1.10
N GLY A 136 14.17 -5.49 0.41
CA GLY A 136 12.75 -5.35 0.67
C GLY A 136 12.27 -5.99 1.98
N GLY A 137 13.02 -6.97 2.51
CA GLY A 137 12.83 -7.52 3.85
C GLY A 137 13.63 -6.80 4.95
N PHE A 138 14.28 -5.67 4.62
CA PHE A 138 14.92 -4.75 5.57
C PHE A 138 16.01 -5.33 6.51
N GLU A 139 16.50 -6.54 6.27
CA GLU A 139 17.54 -7.17 7.10
C GLU A 139 18.91 -6.47 7.04
N LYS A 140 19.17 -5.67 6.00
CA LYS A 140 20.43 -4.93 5.87
C LYS A 140 20.25 -3.48 6.32
N LYS A 141 21.09 -3.05 7.25
CA LYS A 141 21.13 -1.68 7.76
C LYS A 141 22.36 -0.94 7.25
N GLU A 142 22.20 0.33 6.87
CA GLU A 142 23.34 1.23 6.57
C GLU A 142 23.94 1.81 7.86
N ASN A 143 23.09 2.05 8.86
CA ASN A 143 23.44 2.37 10.24
C ASN A 143 22.29 1.91 11.17
N GLU A 144 22.44 2.11 12.48
CA GLU A 144 21.60 1.51 13.53
C GLU A 144 20.09 1.54 13.27
N ASN A 145 19.58 2.57 12.59
CA ASN A 145 18.15 2.74 12.31
C ASN A 145 17.78 2.84 10.83
N ARG A 146 18.75 2.87 9.90
CA ARG A 146 18.46 3.13 8.47
C ARG A 146 18.57 1.88 7.61
N PRO A 147 17.55 1.58 6.79
CA PRO A 147 17.61 0.48 5.84
C PRO A 147 18.62 0.76 4.71
N ALA A 148 19.51 -0.18 4.42
CA ALA A 148 20.41 -0.06 3.28
C ALA A 148 19.62 -0.03 1.96
N SER A 149 20.05 0.79 0.99
CA SER A 149 19.41 0.99 -0.34
C SER A 149 18.04 1.68 -0.33
N TRP A 150 17.64 2.25 0.81
CA TRP A 150 16.37 2.99 0.95
C TRP A 150 16.66 4.38 1.52
N SER A 151 15.98 5.39 0.98
CA SER A 151 16.09 6.77 1.44
C SER A 151 15.06 7.05 2.52
N VAL A 152 15.49 7.57 3.66
CA VAL A 152 14.59 8.07 4.71
C VAL A 152 14.42 9.59 4.55
N SER A 153 13.16 10.05 4.54
CA SER A 153 12.79 11.47 4.43
C SER A 153 11.97 11.90 5.64
N ASP A 154 12.53 12.80 6.44
CA ASP A 154 11.93 13.32 7.67
C ASP A 154 11.47 14.77 7.50
N LEU A 155 10.20 15.04 7.79
CA LEU A 155 9.62 16.37 7.77
C LEU A 155 9.81 17.03 9.15
N GLN A 156 10.98 17.63 9.35
CA GLN A 156 11.40 18.24 10.62
C GLN A 156 10.46 19.37 11.10
N THR A 157 9.83 20.08 10.17
CA THR A 157 8.88 21.18 10.44
C THR A 157 7.42 20.73 10.46
N GLY A 158 7.17 19.41 10.44
CA GLY A 158 5.83 18.84 10.56
C GLY A 158 5.24 19.05 11.95
N ASN A 159 3.92 18.87 12.08
CA ASN A 159 3.24 18.82 13.37
C ASN A 159 2.50 17.47 13.51
N PRO A 160 2.93 16.55 14.39
CA PRO A 160 4.08 16.70 15.29
C PRO A 160 5.42 16.66 14.54
N PRO A 161 6.48 17.26 15.12
CA PRO A 161 7.83 17.15 14.58
C PRO A 161 8.35 15.71 14.65
N VAL A 162 9.34 15.40 13.81
CA VAL A 162 9.96 14.07 13.79
C VAL A 162 11.07 13.98 14.84
N ASP A 163 10.91 13.07 15.79
CA ASP A 163 11.90 12.73 16.82
C ASP A 163 12.13 11.21 16.85
N ASP A 164 12.95 10.73 17.78
CA ASP A 164 13.32 9.32 17.84
C ASP A 164 12.16 8.38 18.18
N SER A 165 11.05 8.89 18.76
CA SER A 165 9.87 8.09 19.06
C SER A 165 9.03 7.78 17.82
N ASN A 166 9.10 8.65 16.79
CA ASN A 166 8.27 8.54 15.60
C ASN A 166 9.05 8.44 14.29
N ARG A 167 10.38 8.64 14.29
CA ARG A 167 11.21 8.50 13.08
C ARG A 167 11.08 7.10 12.47
N ALA A 168 11.07 7.06 11.14
CA ALA A 168 11.12 5.82 10.39
C ALA A 168 12.43 5.10 10.68
N LYS A 169 12.33 3.83 11.04
CA LYS A 169 13.48 3.00 11.39
C LYS A 169 13.27 1.53 11.07
N VAL A 170 14.39 0.83 10.90
CA VAL A 170 14.41 -0.63 10.87
C VAL A 170 14.29 -1.13 12.30
N GLU A 171 13.17 -1.77 12.62
CA GLU A 171 12.89 -2.37 13.92
C GLU A 171 13.17 -3.87 13.87
N GLY A 172 13.44 -4.47 15.03
CA GLY A 172 13.46 -5.92 15.20
C GLY A 172 12.15 -6.42 15.82
N GLY A 173 11.91 -7.73 15.76
CA GLY A 173 10.83 -8.38 16.49
C GLY A 173 10.04 -9.37 15.65
N SER A 174 8.72 -9.41 15.83
CA SER A 174 7.80 -10.26 15.05
C SER A 174 7.62 -9.76 13.62
N ALA A 175 8.72 -9.76 12.85
CA ALA A 175 8.76 -9.47 11.42
C ALA A 175 7.92 -10.51 10.65
N LYS A 176 7.49 -10.17 9.44
CA LYS A 176 6.74 -11.11 8.60
C LYS A 176 7.67 -12.23 8.11
N ALA A 177 8.91 -11.87 7.79
CA ALA A 177 10.00 -12.77 7.47
C ALA A 177 11.29 -12.26 8.12
N GLY A 178 12.24 -13.15 8.36
CA GLY A 178 13.51 -12.74 8.97
C GLY A 178 13.36 -12.24 10.40
N SER A 179 14.06 -11.16 10.71
CA SER A 179 14.17 -10.58 12.06
C SER A 179 13.89 -9.09 12.12
N HIS A 180 13.80 -8.42 10.98
CA HIS A 180 13.63 -6.98 10.88
C HIS A 180 12.45 -6.59 9.99
N PHE A 181 11.92 -5.41 10.23
CA PHE A 181 10.91 -4.78 9.38
C PHE A 181 11.11 -3.26 9.40
N MET A 182 10.47 -2.55 8.46
CA MET A 182 10.56 -1.10 8.36
C MET A 182 9.32 -0.43 8.92
N ARG A 183 9.49 0.41 9.95
CA ARG A 183 8.40 1.23 10.50
C ARG A 183 8.44 2.62 9.90
N ALA A 184 7.33 3.12 9.37
CA ALA A 184 7.24 4.45 8.78
C ALA A 184 5.89 5.13 9.04
N TRP A 185 5.82 6.45 8.89
CA TRP A 185 4.57 7.22 8.98
C TRP A 185 4.61 8.41 8.02
N HIS A 186 3.57 9.26 8.04
CA HIS A 186 3.44 10.33 7.05
C HIS A 186 4.62 11.32 7.03
N ASN A 187 5.04 11.84 8.19
CA ASN A 187 6.13 12.82 8.26
C ASN A 187 7.52 12.18 8.26
N SER A 188 7.64 10.87 8.47
CA SER A 188 8.91 10.16 8.36
C SER A 188 8.71 8.90 7.52
N ARG A 189 9.09 9.01 6.25
CA ARG A 189 8.78 8.05 5.18
C ARG A 189 10.04 7.45 4.60
N VAL A 190 9.88 6.31 3.95
CA VAL A 190 10.98 5.56 3.36
C VAL A 190 10.70 5.27 1.90
N SER A 191 11.69 5.48 1.03
CA SER A 191 11.52 5.37 -0.42
C SER A 191 12.66 4.62 -1.08
N GLN A 192 12.36 3.94 -2.17
CA GLN A 192 13.36 3.36 -3.06
C GLN A 192 12.98 3.63 -4.51
N SER A 193 13.97 4.02 -5.32
CA SER A 193 13.79 4.18 -6.76
C SER A 193 14.32 2.97 -7.51
N PHE A 194 13.63 2.60 -8.58
CA PHE A 194 13.98 1.49 -9.46
C PHE A 194 13.60 1.83 -10.90
N PHE A 195 14.28 1.18 -11.84
CA PHE A 195 14.02 1.34 -13.27
C PHE A 195 12.87 0.42 -13.70
N VAL A 196 11.96 0.93 -14.52
CA VAL A 196 10.85 0.18 -15.12
C VAL A 196 10.96 0.20 -16.63
N GLU A 197 10.46 -0.84 -17.28
CA GLU A 197 10.41 -0.92 -18.74
C GLU A 197 9.06 -0.46 -19.29
N ALA A 198 9.10 0.26 -20.41
CA ALA A 198 7.91 0.74 -21.11
C ALA A 198 6.91 -0.40 -21.34
N LYS A 199 5.63 -0.13 -21.03
CA LYS A 199 4.50 -1.02 -21.32
C LYS A 199 4.59 -2.40 -20.67
N THR A 200 5.51 -2.62 -19.75
CA THR A 200 5.63 -3.86 -18.99
C THR A 200 4.92 -3.67 -17.65
N PRO A 201 3.80 -4.39 -17.40
CA PRO A 201 3.15 -4.32 -16.10
C PRO A 201 4.11 -4.73 -14.99
N ILE A 202 4.10 -3.96 -13.91
CA ILE A 202 4.85 -4.25 -12.70
C ILE A 202 3.86 -4.53 -11.57
N THR A 203 3.96 -5.67 -10.92
CA THR A 203 3.18 -5.97 -9.70
C THR A 203 4.09 -5.84 -8.49
N ILE A 204 3.81 -4.83 -7.66
CA ILE A 204 4.50 -4.64 -6.40
C ILE A 204 3.69 -5.33 -5.31
N ARG A 205 4.35 -6.18 -4.53
CA ARG A 205 3.80 -6.88 -3.36
C ARG A 205 4.57 -6.47 -2.12
N PHE A 206 3.89 -6.44 -0.98
CA PHE A 206 4.49 -6.14 0.30
C PHE A 206 3.61 -6.64 1.43
N TYR A 207 4.21 -6.87 2.58
CA TYR A 207 3.47 -7.09 3.81
C TYR A 207 3.44 -5.80 4.62
N TYR A 208 2.32 -5.57 5.29
CA TYR A 208 2.11 -4.40 6.11
C TYR A 208 1.23 -4.73 7.32
N ARG A 209 1.36 -3.94 8.38
CA ARG A 209 0.44 -3.91 9.53
C ARG A 209 0.45 -2.54 10.19
N LEU A 210 -0.60 -2.23 10.92
CA LEU A 210 -0.60 -1.14 11.88
C LEU A 210 0.40 -1.47 13.00
N SER A 211 1.31 -0.55 13.30
CA SER A 211 2.25 -0.74 14.41
C SER A 211 1.49 -0.78 15.72
N GLU A 212 1.81 -1.76 16.56
CA GLU A 212 1.44 -1.74 17.97
C GLU A 212 2.20 -0.58 18.64
N LYS A 213 1.51 0.16 19.51
CA LYS A 213 2.09 1.29 20.25
C LYS A 213 3.01 0.80 21.36
#